data_AF-A0AAV9E742-F1
#
_entry.id   AF-A0AAV9E742-F1
#
_cell.length_a   1.000
_cell.length_b   1.000
_cell.length_c   1.000
_cell.angle_alpha   90.00
_cell.angle_beta   90.00
_cell.angle_gamma   90.00
#
_symmetry.space_group_name_H-M   'P 1'
#
loop_
_entity.id
_entity.type
_entity.pdbx_description
1 polymer ?
#
loop_
_entity_poly.entity_id
_entity_poly.type
_entity_poly.pdbx_seq_one_letter_code
_entity_poly.pdbx_strand_id
1 'polypeptide(L)'
;MGDGNYVVTVGYGTPVREFTVNFDTGSSRSWIQCKPCTSCYTQQDPIFDPSASLSYAYIACGATQCTQSSDTSCSASGCAYSVEYGDRSTTKGNLATETLTLTPDDVFTVSISRKQIRTEY
;
A
#
# COMPACT_ATOMS: atom_id res chain seq x y z
N MET A 1 1.41 13.62 20.98
CA MET A 1 2.77 13.07 21.18
C MET A 1 3.05 12.25 19.93
N GLY A 2 4.10 12.60 19.17
CA GLY A 2 4.35 11.99 17.86
C GLY A 2 5.06 10.65 18.00
N ASP A 3 4.67 9.67 17.18
CA ASP A 3 5.11 8.26 17.24
C ASP A 3 6.59 8.04 16.84
N GLY A 4 7.40 9.10 16.79
CA GLY A 4 8.80 9.07 16.36
C GLY A 4 9.03 8.86 14.87
N ASN A 5 7.97 8.76 14.07
CA ASN A 5 8.03 8.53 12.63
C ASN A 5 8.14 9.83 11.83
N TYR A 6 8.94 9.82 10.76
CA TYR A 6 8.90 10.86 9.74
C TYR A 6 7.73 10.56 8.78
N VAL A 7 6.92 11.58 8.52
CA VAL A 7 5.78 11.49 7.60
C VAL A 7 5.96 12.43 6.42
N VAL A 8 5.44 12.02 5.27
CA VAL A 8 5.42 12.80 4.03
C VAL A 8 4.02 12.77 3.44
N THR A 9 3.63 13.85 2.77
CA THR A 9 2.38 13.89 1.98
C THR A 9 2.72 13.60 0.52
N VAL A 10 2.04 12.61 -0.04
CA VAL A 10 2.21 12.18 -1.44
C VAL A 10 0.85 11.99 -2.09
N GLY A 11 0.80 12.11 -3.41
CA GLY A 11 -0.40 11.85 -4.20
C GLY A 11 -0.50 10.40 -4.66
N TYR A 12 -1.69 9.80 -4.56
CA TYR A 12 -2.02 8.52 -5.18
C TYR A 12 -3.24 8.63 -6.09
N GLY A 13 -3.18 7.91 -7.21
CA GLY A 13 -4.31 7.69 -8.10
C GLY A 13 -4.50 8.72 -9.21
N THR A 14 -5.45 8.43 -10.09
CA THR A 14 -5.90 9.32 -11.17
C THR A 14 -7.43 9.46 -11.11
N PRO A 15 -7.98 10.61 -10.69
CA PRO A 15 -7.29 11.84 -10.33
C PRO A 15 -6.49 11.71 -9.01
N VAL A 16 -5.46 12.55 -8.87
CA VAL A 16 -4.56 12.55 -7.71
C VAL A 16 -5.33 12.86 -6.42
N ARG A 17 -5.05 12.09 -5.38
CA ARG A 17 -5.52 12.33 -4.01
C ARG A 17 -4.34 12.27 -3.05
N GLU A 18 -4.25 13.22 -2.14
CA GLU A 18 -3.13 13.31 -1.20
C GLU A 18 -3.34 12.41 0.03
N PHE A 19 -2.25 11.81 0.51
CA PHE A 19 -2.21 10.97 1.69
C PHE A 19 -0.92 11.27 2.46
N THR A 20 -1.03 11.40 3.79
CA THR A 20 0.12 11.46 4.68
C THR A 20 0.52 10.04 5.08
N VAL A 21 1.75 9.65 4.73
CA VAL A 21 2.29 8.31 4.93
C VAL A 21 3.60 8.35 5.69
N ASN A 22 3.94 7.24 6.35
CA ASN A 22 5.25 7.08 7.01
C ASN A 22 6.34 6.90 5.95
N PHE A 23 7.44 7.66 6.07
CA PHE A 23 8.63 7.49 5.24
C PHE A 23 9.58 6.49 5.91
N ASP A 24 9.32 5.21 5.67
CA ASP A 24 10.03 4.09 6.27
C ASP A 24 11.19 3.61 5.37
N THR A 25 12.43 3.94 5.74
CA THR A 25 13.64 3.44 5.07
C THR A 25 14.07 2.05 5.57
N GLY A 26 13.41 1.52 6.61
CA GLY A 26 13.69 0.23 7.22
C GLY A 26 12.98 -0.95 6.56
N SER A 27 12.11 -0.72 5.57
CA SER A 27 11.43 -1.77 4.82
C SER A 27 11.40 -1.50 3.31
N SER A 28 11.23 -2.57 2.51
CA SER A 28 11.20 -2.50 1.04
C SER A 28 9.79 -2.38 0.46
N ARG A 29 8.74 -2.34 1.31
CA ARG A 29 7.33 -2.33 0.87
C ARG A 29 6.66 -1.00 1.14
N SER A 30 6.08 -0.43 0.08
CA SER A 30 5.08 0.63 0.19
C SER A 30 3.67 0.05 0.31
N TRP A 31 2.86 0.58 1.23
CA TRP A 31 1.46 0.21 1.39
C TRP A 31 0.61 1.38 1.88
N ILE A 32 -0.66 1.39 1.48
CA ILE A 32 -1.71 2.28 2.00
C ILE A 32 -2.95 1.46 2.34
N GLN A 33 -3.82 1.98 3.20
CA GLN A 33 -5.11 1.35 3.49
C GLN A 33 -6.07 1.59 2.31
N CYS A 34 -6.69 0.52 1.77
CA CYS A 34 -7.64 0.65 0.67
C CYS A 34 -9.01 0.04 0.98
N LYS A 35 -10.07 0.64 0.43
CA LYS A 35 -11.44 0.13 0.50
C LYS A 35 -11.64 -1.15 -0.35
N PRO A 36 -12.61 -2.00 0.01
CA PRO A 36 -13.18 -2.11 1.35
C PRO A 36 -12.08 -2.50 2.34
N CYS A 37 -12.15 -1.96 3.57
CA CYS A 37 -11.24 -2.38 4.62
C CYS A 37 -11.99 -2.98 5.80
N THR A 38 -11.68 -4.23 6.09
CA THR A 38 -12.36 -5.02 7.11
C THR A 38 -11.67 -4.93 8.47
N SER A 39 -10.34 -4.78 8.51
CA SER A 39 -9.54 -4.72 9.74
C SER A 39 -8.42 -3.69 9.64
N CYS A 40 -8.79 -2.44 9.32
CA CYS A 40 -7.90 -1.30 9.23
C CYS A 40 -7.67 -0.66 10.61
N TYR A 41 -6.52 -0.02 10.78
CA TYR A 41 -6.32 0.92 11.89
C TYR A 41 -7.00 2.24 11.56
N THR A 42 -7.36 3.01 12.59
CA THR A 42 -7.91 4.35 12.43
C THR A 42 -6.84 5.29 11.88
N GLN A 43 -7.09 5.87 10.70
CA GLN A 43 -6.24 6.91 10.11
C GLN A 43 -7.04 8.20 9.95
N GLN A 44 -6.34 9.34 9.90
CA GLN A 44 -6.96 10.66 9.73
C GLN A 44 -7.45 10.88 8.29
N ASP A 45 -6.60 10.54 7.31
CA ASP A 45 -6.94 10.69 5.90
C ASP A 45 -8.00 9.65 5.47
N PRO A 46 -8.84 9.96 4.47
CA PRO A 46 -9.75 8.98 3.90
C PRO A 46 -9.02 7.73 3.44
N ILE A 47 -9.61 6.55 3.64
CA ILE A 47 -9.07 5.30 3.10
C ILE A 47 -9.14 5.35 1.56
N PHE A 48 -8.04 5.02 0.89
CA PHE A 48 -7.94 5.04 -0.56
C PHE A 48 -9.01 4.15 -1.19
N ASP A 49 -9.73 4.65 -2.19
CA ASP A 49 -10.73 3.88 -2.92
C ASP A 49 -10.20 3.48 -4.29
N PRO A 50 -9.81 2.21 -4.50
CA PRO A 50 -9.30 1.73 -5.78
C PRO A 50 -10.27 1.93 -6.93
N SER A 51 -11.58 1.84 -6.66
CA SER A 51 -12.61 1.97 -7.70
C SER A 51 -12.74 3.39 -8.26
N ALA A 52 -12.23 4.38 -7.52
CA ALA A 52 -12.25 5.79 -7.89
C ALA A 52 -10.95 6.27 -8.55
N SER A 53 -10.00 5.37 -8.84
CA SER A 53 -8.74 5.67 -9.53
C SER A 53 -8.68 4.96 -10.87
N LEU A 54 -8.43 5.70 -11.95
CA LEU A 54 -8.30 5.16 -13.30
C LEU A 54 -6.95 4.47 -13.55
N SER A 55 -5.94 4.75 -12.74
CA SER A 55 -4.59 4.20 -12.84
C SER A 55 -4.35 2.99 -11.93
N TYR A 56 -5.35 2.63 -11.11
CA TYR A 56 -5.27 1.45 -10.25
C TYR A 56 -5.33 0.17 -11.08
N ALA A 57 -4.40 -0.75 -10.88
CA ALA A 57 -4.45 -2.08 -11.49
C ALA A 57 -3.98 -3.17 -10.53
N TYR A 58 -4.71 -4.29 -10.50
CA TYR A 58 -4.32 -5.44 -9.69
C TYR A 58 -3.11 -6.15 -10.28
N ILE A 59 -2.20 -6.61 -9.43
CA ILE A 59 -1.11 -7.49 -9.86
C ILE A 59 -1.65 -8.93 -9.91
N ALA A 60 -1.70 -9.48 -11.11
CA ALA A 60 -2.16 -10.84 -11.36
C ALA A 60 -1.19 -11.88 -10.76
N CYS A 61 -1.72 -13.06 -10.45
CA CYS A 61 -0.89 -14.20 -10.13
C CYS A 61 0.03 -14.55 -11.32
N GLY A 62 1.29 -14.88 -11.04
CA GLY A 62 2.30 -15.19 -12.05
C GLY A 62 3.03 -13.97 -12.63
N ALA A 63 2.55 -12.75 -12.34
CA ALA A 63 3.31 -11.55 -12.65
C ALA A 63 4.67 -11.57 -11.92
N THR A 64 5.71 -11.02 -12.56
CA THR A 64 7.07 -10.98 -12.04
C THR A 64 7.14 -10.39 -10.63
N GLN A 65 6.37 -9.33 -10.36
CA GLN A 65 6.29 -8.69 -9.04
C GLN A 65 5.73 -9.64 -7.96
N CYS A 66 4.96 -10.65 -8.35
CA CYS A 66 4.38 -11.63 -7.44
C CYS A 66 5.25 -12.86 -7.20
N THR A 67 6.11 -13.20 -8.15
CA THR A 67 6.92 -14.42 -8.09
C THR A 67 8.33 -14.20 -7.55
N GLN A 68 8.80 -12.93 -7.51
CA GLN A 68 10.16 -12.59 -7.08
C GLN A 68 10.31 -12.26 -5.58
N SER A 69 9.21 -12.16 -4.84
CA SER A 69 9.23 -11.78 -3.41
C SER A 69 8.93 -13.00 -2.52
N SER A 70 9.61 -13.14 -1.39
CA SER A 70 9.42 -14.28 -0.45
C SER A 70 8.17 -14.16 0.42
N ASP A 71 7.62 -12.96 0.51
CA ASP A 71 6.48 -12.54 1.31
C ASP A 71 5.23 -12.30 0.45
N THR A 72 5.26 -12.73 -0.81
CA THR A 72 4.10 -12.83 -1.70
C THR A 72 3.67 -14.27 -1.90
N SER A 73 2.37 -14.46 -2.13
CA SER A 73 1.81 -15.74 -2.52
C SER A 73 0.73 -15.56 -3.57
N CYS A 74 0.64 -16.51 -4.50
CA CYS A 74 -0.43 -16.50 -5.48
C CYS A 74 -1.72 -17.07 -4.84
N SER A 75 -2.83 -16.36 -5.05
CA SER A 75 -4.17 -16.78 -4.66
C SER A 75 -5.14 -16.61 -5.82
N ALA A 76 -6.35 -17.18 -5.71
CA ALA A 76 -7.43 -16.93 -6.66
C ALA A 76 -7.82 -15.45 -6.78
N SER A 77 -7.54 -14.65 -5.73
CA SER A 77 -7.77 -13.20 -5.68
C SER A 77 -6.60 -12.34 -6.21
N GLY A 78 -5.58 -12.96 -6.80
CA GLY A 78 -4.40 -12.28 -7.33
C GLY A 78 -3.17 -12.46 -6.43
N CYS A 79 -2.25 -11.51 -6.49
CA CYS A 79 -1.01 -11.56 -5.73
C CYS A 79 -1.20 -11.11 -4.28
N ALA A 80 -1.27 -12.06 -3.35
CA ALA A 80 -1.34 -11.75 -1.93
C ALA A 80 0.05 -11.42 -1.37
N TYR A 81 0.11 -10.63 -0.30
CA TYR A 81 1.33 -10.37 0.47
C TYR A 81 1.06 -10.42 1.98
N SER A 82 2.11 -10.70 2.75
CA SER A 82 2.07 -10.66 4.22
C SER A 82 3.45 -10.29 4.77
N VAL A 83 3.54 -9.18 5.49
CA VAL A 83 4.77 -8.73 6.15
C VAL A 83 4.57 -8.65 7.66
N GLU A 84 5.60 -9.05 8.40
CA GLU A 84 5.74 -8.82 9.84
C GLU A 84 6.90 -7.85 10.06
N TYR A 85 6.66 -6.80 10.83
CA TYR A 85 7.66 -5.78 11.19
C TYR A 85 8.37 -6.16 12.48
N GLY A 86 9.49 -5.49 12.78
CA GLY A 86 10.28 -5.76 13.99
C GLY A 86 9.53 -5.53 15.30
N ASP A 87 8.47 -4.72 15.29
CA ASP A 87 7.54 -4.49 16.40
C ASP A 87 6.45 -5.58 16.53
N ARG A 88 6.53 -6.64 15.71
CA ARG A 88 5.55 -7.73 15.56
C ARG A 88 4.20 -7.31 14.99
N SER A 89 4.05 -6.06 14.57
CA SER A 89 2.87 -5.67 13.81
C SER A 89 2.93 -6.29 12.42
N THR A 90 1.77 -6.63 11.88
CA THR A 90 1.69 -7.29 10.56
C THR A 90 0.85 -6.49 9.59
N THR A 91 1.15 -6.61 8.29
CA THR A 91 0.35 -6.05 7.21
C THR A 91 0.09 -7.11 6.16
N LYS A 92 -1.17 -7.21 5.73
CA LYS A 92 -1.61 -8.23 4.75
C LYS A 92 -2.59 -7.63 3.74
N GLY A 93 -2.59 -8.19 2.54
CA GLY A 93 -3.58 -7.90 1.50
C GLY A 93 -3.07 -8.31 0.13
N ASN A 94 -3.37 -7.52 -0.91
CA ASN A 94 -3.01 -7.85 -2.31
C ASN A 94 -2.10 -6.78 -2.92
N LEU A 95 -1.20 -7.15 -3.82
CA LEU A 95 -0.41 -6.20 -4.58
C LEU A 95 -1.21 -5.59 -5.73
N ALA A 96 -0.94 -4.32 -5.99
CA ALA A 96 -1.48 -3.54 -7.08
C ALA A 96 -0.42 -2.57 -7.60
N THR A 97 -0.62 -2.04 -8.79
CA THR A 97 0.09 -0.86 -9.28
C THR A 97 -0.81 0.36 -9.19
N GLU A 98 -0.19 1.50 -8.92
CA GLU A 98 -0.87 2.79 -8.87
C GLU A 98 0.11 3.91 -9.27
N THR A 99 -0.44 5.05 -9.69
CA THR A 99 0.30 6.28 -9.91
C THR A 99 0.59 6.96 -8.57
N LEU A 100 1.87 7.24 -8.32
CA LEU A 100 2.39 8.02 -7.21
C LEU A 100 2.87 9.38 -7.73
N THR A 101 2.47 10.45 -7.06
CA THR A 101 2.87 11.82 -7.35
C THR A 101 3.61 12.37 -6.13
N LEU A 102 4.91 12.68 -6.28
CA LEU A 102 5.70 13.30 -5.21
C LEU A 102 5.64 14.83 -5.30
N THR A 103 5.70 15.33 -6.53
CA THR A 103 5.52 16.74 -6.88
C THR A 103 4.70 16.80 -8.18
N PRO A 104 4.18 17.96 -8.61
CA PRO A 104 3.47 18.07 -9.88
C PRO A 104 4.26 17.56 -11.10
N ASP A 105 5.59 17.63 -11.05
CA ASP A 105 6.48 17.21 -12.13
C ASP A 105 7.02 15.76 -11.93
N ASP A 106 6.97 15.24 -10.70
CA ASP A 106 7.49 13.92 -10.33
C ASP A 106 6.35 12.90 -10.18
N VAL A 107 5.98 12.27 -11.29
CA VAL A 107 4.89 11.28 -11.39
C VAL A 107 5.42 9.91 -11.82
N PHE A 108 5.15 8.88 -11.03
CA PHE A 108 5.67 7.52 -11.21
C PHE A 108 4.56 6.47 -11.15
N THR A 109 4.73 5.34 -11.84
CA THR A 109 3.94 4.14 -11.58
C THR A 109 4.68 3.27 -10.57
N VAL A 110 4.06 2.96 -9.44
CA VAL A 110 4.65 2.18 -8.36
C VAL A 110 3.81 0.95 -8.06
N SER A 111 4.44 -0.10 -7.52
CA SER A 111 3.71 -1.23 -6.93
C SER A 111 3.37 -0.88 -5.48
N ILE A 112 2.08 -0.78 -5.18
CA ILE A 112 1.57 -0.58 -3.82
C ILE A 112 0.97 -1.88 -3.30
N SER A 113 1.23 -2.17 -2.05
CA SER A 113 0.57 -3.26 -1.36
C SER A 113 -0.74 -2.73 -0.78
N ARG A 114 -1.89 -3.24 -1.24
CA ARG A 114 -3.20 -2.89 -0.68
C ARG A 114 -3.32 -3.54 0.68
N LYS A 115 -3.30 -2.75 1.74
CA LYS A 115 -3.49 -3.25 3.10
C LYS A 115 -4.97 -3.46 3.40
N GLN A 116 -5.32 -4.67 3.79
CA GLN A 116 -6.67 -5.04 4.25
C GLN A 116 -6.73 -5.29 5.76
N ILE A 117 -5.60 -5.65 6.37
CA ILE A 117 -5.50 -6.02 7.78
C ILE A 117 -4.20 -5.45 8.38
N ARG A 118 -4.30 -4.76 9.52
CA ARG A 118 -3.20 -4.65 10.50
C ARG A 118 -3.58 -5.46 11.74
N THR A 119 -2.67 -6.29 12.23
CA THR A 119 -2.72 -6.76 13.62
C THR A 119 -1.64 -5.99 14.37
N GLU A 120 -2.05 -5.19 15.35
CA GLU A 120 -1.17 -4.57 16.35
C GLU A 120 -1.09 -5.52 17.56
N TYR A 121 0.06 -5.55 18.24
CA TYR A 121 0.25 -6.22 19.53
C TYR A 121 0.31 -5.18 20.65
#